data_AF-A0A2R5FLM4-F1
#
_entry.id   AF-A0A2R5FLM4-F1
#
_cell.length_a   1.000
_cell.length_b   1.000
_cell.length_c   1.000
_cell.angle_alpha   90.00
_cell.angle_beta   90.00
_cell.angle_gamma   90.00
#
_symmetry.space_group_name_H-M   'P 1'
#
loop_
_entity.id
_entity.type
_entity.pdbx_description
1 polymer ?
#
loop_
_entity_poly.entity_id
_entity_poly.type
_entity_poly.pdbx_seq_one_letter_code
_entity_poly.pdbx_strand_id
1 'polypeptide(L)'
;MFLLLSRVLLWLLIGTIVYSLFQRFYPSGSFVGRLILVVILVIIALSFVNPNEPAVASLWRMLSFPLKPLGASILMMIFAAQRIKGGGIDKPGGYLIGWALTILLLASTPAVAYFLYRAPLVTSTPSGTLVALGQQTTAANISDVTGDGILSYNLRVPPYLLQGNPQDIRTRGLRLEDFVPNAETLQLTTRTWESYLVEIYRFLRVQR
;
A
#
# COMPACT_ATOMS: atom_id res chain seq x y z
N MET A 1 -1.73 17.72 -25.19
CA MET A 1 -1.29 16.61 -26.07
C MET A 1 -0.61 15.48 -25.29
N PHE A 2 0.42 15.75 -24.48
CA PHE A 2 1.10 14.72 -23.65
C PHE A 2 0.15 13.92 -22.73
N LEU A 3 -0.80 14.59 -22.06
CA LEU A 3 -1.78 13.92 -21.18
C LEU A 3 -2.67 12.90 -21.91
N LEU A 4 -3.04 13.18 -23.17
CA LEU A 4 -3.83 12.24 -23.97
C LEU A 4 -2.96 11.05 -24.40
N LEU A 5 -1.72 11.30 -24.82
CA LEU A 5 -0.79 10.26 -25.21
C LEU A 5 -0.47 9.33 -24.03
N SER A 6 -0.17 9.89 -22.85
CA SER A 6 0.10 9.09 -21.65
C SER A 6 -1.14 8.31 -21.21
N ARG A 7 -2.34 8.88 -21.29
CA ARG A 7 -3.60 8.15 -21.03
C ARG A 7 -3.78 6.98 -22.00
N VAL A 8 -3.58 7.19 -23.30
CA VAL A 8 -3.69 6.12 -24.32
C VAL A 8 -2.64 5.04 -24.09
N LEU A 9 -1.40 5.41 -23.77
CA LEU A 9 -0.33 4.46 -23.47
C LEU A 9 -0.64 3.62 -22.22
N LEU A 10 -1.20 4.25 -21.18
CA LEU A 10 -1.59 3.57 -19.94
C LEU A 10 -2.76 2.61 -20.21
N TRP A 11 -3.74 3.00 -21.03
CA TRP A 11 -4.80 2.10 -21.50
C TRP A 11 -4.27 0.92 -22.30
N LEU A 12 -3.29 1.15 -23.18
CA LEU A 12 -2.63 0.07 -23.92
C LEU A 12 -1.92 -0.87 -22.95
N LEU A 13 -1.18 -0.34 -21.96
CA LEU A 13 -0.50 -1.12 -20.93
C LEU A 13 -1.47 -1.93 -20.07
N ILE A 14 -2.58 -1.35 -19.58
CA ILE A 14 -3.62 -2.11 -18.88
C ILE A 14 -4.19 -3.19 -19.80
N GLY A 15 -4.51 -2.84 -21.05
CA GLY A 15 -5.09 -3.76 -22.02
C GLY A 15 -4.20 -4.96 -22.29
N THR A 16 -2.89 -4.74 -22.47
CA THR A 16 -1.92 -5.83 -22.68
C THR A 16 -1.74 -6.68 -21.42
N ILE A 17 -1.72 -6.08 -20.22
CA ILE A 17 -1.69 -6.82 -18.96
C ILE A 17 -2.93 -7.70 -18.80
N VAL A 18 -4.13 -7.13 -19.00
CA VAL A 18 -5.40 -7.86 -18.90
C VAL A 18 -5.46 -8.98 -19.93
N TYR A 19 -5.05 -8.71 -21.18
CA TYR A 19 -4.98 -9.72 -22.24
C TYR A 19 -4.00 -10.84 -21.90
N SER A 20 -2.81 -10.51 -21.41
CA SER A 20 -1.81 -11.48 -20.98
C SER A 20 -2.32 -12.35 -19.83
N LEU A 21 -2.97 -11.73 -18.84
CA LEU A 21 -3.57 -12.43 -17.71
C LEU A 21 -4.69 -13.36 -18.18
N PHE A 22 -5.56 -12.88 -19.07
CA PHE A 22 -6.63 -13.68 -19.65
C PHE A 22 -6.06 -14.91 -20.38
N GLN A 23 -5.08 -14.73 -21.27
CA GLN A 23 -4.48 -15.85 -22.00
C GLN A 23 -3.76 -16.85 -21.08
N ARG A 24 -3.18 -16.40 -19.97
CA ARG A 24 -2.46 -17.28 -19.06
C ARG A 24 -3.39 -18.06 -18.14
N PHE A 25 -4.42 -17.43 -17.60
CA PHE A 25 -5.28 -18.01 -16.57
C PHE A 25 -6.56 -18.65 -17.11
N TYR A 26 -7.07 -18.21 -18.27
CA TYR A 26 -8.29 -18.76 -18.87
C TYR A 26 -8.14 -20.22 -19.35
N PRO A 27 -7.05 -20.62 -20.06
CA PRO A 27 -6.93 -21.99 -20.57
C PRO A 27 -6.69 -23.03 -19.48
N SER A 28 -5.90 -22.70 -18.45
CA SER A 28 -5.49 -23.62 -17.38
C SER A 28 -6.44 -23.65 -16.17
N GLY A 29 -7.48 -22.81 -16.16
CA GLY A 29 -8.41 -22.69 -15.03
C GLY A 29 -9.55 -23.70 -15.05
N SER A 30 -10.08 -24.03 -13.87
CA SER A 30 -11.36 -24.74 -13.71
C SER A 30 -12.54 -23.87 -14.19
N PHE A 31 -13.71 -24.48 -14.45
CA PHE A 31 -14.91 -23.74 -14.87
C PHE A 31 -15.24 -22.56 -13.94
N VAL A 32 -15.20 -22.80 -12.63
CA VAL A 32 -15.44 -21.76 -11.61
C VAL A 32 -14.38 -20.65 -11.69
N GLY A 33 -13.11 -21.02 -11.85
CA GLY A 33 -12.02 -20.04 -11.99
C GLY A 33 -12.20 -19.15 -13.23
N ARG A 34 -12.64 -19.73 -14.36
CA ARG A 34 -12.94 -18.96 -15.58
C ARG A 34 -14.11 -18.01 -15.37
N LEU A 35 -15.16 -18.45 -14.70
CA LEU A 35 -16.32 -17.61 -14.37
C LEU A 35 -15.90 -16.42 -13.51
N ILE A 36 -15.13 -16.66 -12.44
CA ILE A 36 -14.61 -15.60 -11.57
C ILE A 36 -13.75 -14.61 -12.37
N LEU A 37 -12.88 -15.10 -13.26
CA LEU A 37 -12.05 -14.25 -14.12
C LEU A 37 -12.92 -13.35 -15.02
N VAL A 38 -13.92 -13.91 -15.69
CA VAL A 38 -14.85 -13.14 -16.52
C VAL A 38 -15.58 -12.08 -15.69
N VAL A 39 -16.07 -12.44 -14.49
CA VAL A 39 -16.71 -11.48 -13.58
C VAL A 39 -15.76 -10.34 -13.19
N ILE A 40 -14.50 -10.64 -12.86
CA ILE A 40 -13.49 -9.62 -12.57
C ILE A 40 -13.28 -8.70 -13.77
N LEU A 41 -13.18 -9.26 -14.99
CA LEU A 41 -12.97 -8.48 -16.20
C LEU A 41 -14.16 -7.55 -16.48
N VAL A 42 -15.38 -8.04 -16.27
CA VAL A 42 -16.61 -7.24 -16.36
C VAL A 42 -16.61 -6.11 -15.32
N ILE A 43 -16.22 -6.39 -14.07
CA ILE A 43 -16.10 -5.37 -13.02
C ILE A 43 -15.08 -4.30 -13.40
N ILE A 44 -13.91 -4.69 -13.94
CA ILE A 44 -12.90 -3.74 -14.43
C ILE A 44 -13.49 -2.86 -15.53
N ALA A 45 -14.16 -3.45 -16.53
CA ALA A 45 -14.78 -2.68 -17.61
C ALA A 45 -15.85 -1.71 -17.10
N LEU A 46 -16.75 -2.17 -16.21
CA LEU A 46 -17.76 -1.33 -15.56
C LEU A 46 -17.14 -0.20 -14.73
N SER A 47 -15.98 -0.45 -14.11
CA SER A 47 -15.23 0.54 -13.34
C SER A 47 -14.76 1.73 -14.16
N PHE A 48 -14.50 1.55 -15.45
CA PHE A 48 -14.13 2.65 -16.34
C PHE A 48 -15.32 3.29 -17.06
N VAL A 49 -16.37 2.53 -17.34
CA VAL A 49 -17.57 3.04 -18.04
C VAL A 49 -18.47 3.85 -17.09
N ASN A 50 -18.73 3.35 -15.88
CA ASN A 50 -19.61 3.96 -14.89
C ASN A 50 -18.93 4.05 -13.50
N PRO A 51 -17.91 4.92 -13.35
CA PRO A 51 -17.12 5.03 -12.12
C PRO A 51 -17.88 5.64 -10.92
N ASN A 52 -19.05 6.24 -11.15
CA ASN A 52 -19.80 6.96 -10.11
C ASN A 52 -20.67 6.05 -9.24
N GLU A 53 -20.81 4.77 -9.61
CA GLU A 53 -21.56 3.80 -8.81
C GLU A 53 -20.77 3.41 -7.55
N PRO A 54 -21.30 3.64 -6.33
CA PRO A 54 -20.59 3.37 -5.08
C PRO A 54 -20.23 1.88 -4.91
N ALA A 55 -21.07 1.00 -5.48
CA ALA A 55 -20.79 -0.44 -5.54
C ALA A 55 -19.52 -0.74 -6.34
N VAL A 56 -19.34 -0.10 -7.49
CA VAL A 56 -18.19 -0.29 -8.38
C VAL A 56 -16.90 0.25 -7.74
N ALA A 57 -16.97 1.38 -7.04
CA ALA A 57 -15.84 1.92 -6.27
C ALA A 57 -15.41 0.98 -5.13
N SER A 58 -16.37 0.33 -4.47
CA SER A 58 -16.11 -0.64 -3.41
C SER A 58 -15.49 -1.94 -3.96
N LEU A 59 -15.98 -2.42 -5.10
CA LEU A 59 -15.40 -3.56 -5.81
C LEU A 59 -13.97 -3.26 -6.29
N TRP A 60 -13.68 -2.04 -6.74
CA TRP A 60 -12.33 -1.64 -7.11
C TRP A 60 -11.35 -1.66 -5.92
N ARG A 61 -11.80 -1.25 -4.73
CA ARG A 61 -11.02 -1.34 -3.50
C ARG A 61 -10.72 -2.79 -3.11
N MET A 62 -11.69 -3.68 -3.28
CA MET A 62 -11.51 -5.11 -3.05
C MET A 62 -10.51 -5.71 -4.06
N LEU A 63 -10.62 -5.34 -5.34
CA LEU A 63 -9.76 -5.85 -6.39
C LEU A 63 -8.32 -5.31 -6.31
N SER A 64 -8.14 -4.10 -5.78
CA SER A 64 -6.82 -3.48 -5.54
C SER A 64 -6.16 -3.92 -4.24
N PHE A 65 -6.86 -4.65 -3.38
CA PHE A 65 -6.29 -5.25 -2.16
C PHE A 65 -4.95 -5.99 -2.40
N PRO A 66 -4.84 -6.95 -3.34
CA PRO A 66 -3.58 -7.63 -3.66
C PRO A 66 -2.45 -6.71 -4.13
N LEU A 67 -2.78 -5.50 -4.61
CA LEU A 67 -1.78 -4.54 -5.09
C LEU A 67 -1.20 -3.70 -3.97
N LYS A 68 -1.83 -3.69 -2.78
CA LYS A 68 -1.31 -2.99 -1.60
C LYS A 68 -0.17 -3.80 -0.98
N PRO A 69 0.89 -3.17 -0.42
CA PRO A 69 2.04 -3.90 0.15
C PRO A 69 1.61 -4.96 1.18
N LEU A 70 0.74 -4.58 2.11
CA LEU A 70 0.20 -5.48 3.13
C LEU A 70 -0.64 -6.61 2.52
N GLY A 71 -1.53 -6.30 1.58
CA GLY A 71 -2.40 -7.30 0.95
C GLY A 71 -1.63 -8.30 0.09
N ALA A 72 -0.64 -7.82 -0.67
CA ALA A 72 0.28 -8.66 -1.44
C ALA A 72 1.00 -9.68 -0.55
N SER A 73 1.59 -9.21 0.55
CA SER A 73 2.31 -10.08 1.48
C SER A 73 1.40 -11.11 2.14
N ILE A 74 0.19 -10.72 2.58
CA ILE A 74 -0.77 -11.66 3.17
C ILE A 74 -1.15 -12.75 2.17
N LEU A 75 -1.46 -12.39 0.92
CA LEU A 75 -1.82 -13.39 -0.10
C LEU A 75 -0.66 -14.32 -0.43
N MET A 76 0.55 -13.78 -0.54
CA MET A 76 1.75 -14.60 -0.73
C MET A 76 1.95 -15.59 0.43
N MET A 77 1.75 -15.15 1.67
CA MET A 77 1.81 -16.02 2.85
C MET A 77 0.69 -17.07 2.87
N ILE A 78 -0.53 -16.71 2.48
CA ILE A 78 -1.65 -17.66 2.35
C ILE A 78 -1.31 -18.76 1.32
N PHE A 79 -0.80 -18.37 0.15
CA PHE A 79 -0.39 -19.34 -0.87
C PHE A 79 0.82 -20.17 -0.45
N ALA A 80 1.73 -19.60 0.34
CA ALA A 80 2.82 -20.37 0.93
C ALA A 80 2.34 -21.36 1.98
N ALA A 81 1.36 -20.97 2.81
CA ALA A 81 0.78 -21.85 3.83
C ALA A 81 0.11 -23.08 3.21
N GLN A 82 -0.53 -22.93 2.03
CA GLN A 82 -1.08 -24.06 1.27
C GLN A 82 -0.02 -25.06 0.77
N ARG A 83 1.26 -24.67 0.79
CA ARG A 83 2.41 -25.50 0.39
C ARG A 83 3.13 -26.13 1.59
N ILE A 84 2.58 -26.02 2.80
CA ILE A 84 3.13 -26.69 3.97
C ILE A 84 2.65 -28.14 3.96
N LYS A 85 3.57 -29.09 3.80
CA LYS A 85 3.30 -30.53 3.81
C LYS A 85 4.42 -31.27 4.54
N GLY A 86 4.05 -32.30 5.32
CA GLY A 86 5.02 -33.19 5.96
C GLY A 86 6.03 -32.49 6.90
N GLY A 87 5.66 -31.35 7.49
CA GLY A 87 6.54 -30.58 8.38
C GLY A 87 7.52 -29.64 7.66
N GLY A 88 7.49 -29.56 6.33
CA GLY A 88 8.29 -28.63 5.53
C GLY A 88 7.43 -27.71 4.66
N ILE A 89 8.07 -26.71 4.05
CA ILE A 89 7.44 -25.83 3.04
C ILE A 89 7.92 -26.28 1.66
N ASP A 90 7.01 -26.84 0.87
CA ASP A 90 7.29 -27.26 -0.51
C ASP A 90 7.62 -26.04 -1.38
N LYS A 91 8.48 -26.21 -2.39
CA LYS A 91 8.72 -25.16 -3.39
C LYS A 91 7.46 -24.97 -4.26
N PRO A 92 7.04 -23.73 -4.57
CA PRO A 92 7.74 -22.47 -4.35
C PRO A 92 7.39 -21.74 -3.03
N GLY A 93 6.75 -22.39 -2.06
CA GLY A 93 6.27 -21.75 -0.81
C GLY A 93 7.33 -20.97 -0.05
N GLY A 94 8.58 -21.47 0.01
CA GLY A 94 9.68 -20.75 0.63
C GLY A 94 9.99 -19.41 -0.06
N TYR A 95 9.94 -19.36 -1.40
CA TYR A 95 10.10 -18.12 -2.15
C TYR A 95 8.95 -17.14 -1.90
N LEU A 96 7.72 -17.65 -1.80
CA LEU A 96 6.54 -16.82 -1.53
C LEU A 96 6.66 -16.13 -0.16
N ILE A 97 7.11 -16.84 0.87
CA ILE A 97 7.37 -16.28 2.21
C ILE A 97 8.51 -15.26 2.14
N GLY A 98 9.61 -15.61 1.47
CA GLY A 98 10.76 -14.70 1.31
C GLY A 98 10.35 -13.37 0.65
N TRP A 99 9.54 -13.42 -0.40
CA TRP A 99 9.00 -12.22 -1.05
C TRP A 99 8.01 -11.47 -0.17
N ALA A 100 7.10 -12.18 0.52
CA ALA A 100 6.14 -11.56 1.42
C ALA A 100 6.83 -10.77 2.55
N LEU A 101 7.84 -11.38 3.16
CA LEU A 101 8.65 -10.76 4.22
C LEU A 101 9.47 -9.58 3.67
N THR A 102 10.08 -9.72 2.49
CA THR A 102 10.80 -8.62 1.85
C THR A 102 9.88 -7.43 1.60
N ILE A 103 8.68 -7.64 1.06
CA ILE A 103 7.70 -6.57 0.81
C ILE A 103 7.30 -5.89 2.13
N LEU A 104 7.01 -6.68 3.18
CA LEU A 104 6.67 -6.12 4.49
C LEU A 104 7.83 -5.33 5.09
N LEU A 105 9.05 -5.86 5.00
CA LEU A 105 10.25 -5.21 5.50
C LEU A 105 10.43 -3.86 4.83
N LEU A 106 10.43 -3.81 3.50
CA LEU A 106 10.58 -2.55 2.75
C LEU A 106 9.44 -1.58 3.07
N ALA A 107 8.18 -2.04 3.02
CA ALA A 107 7.03 -1.18 3.27
C ALA A 107 6.94 -0.66 4.72
N SER A 108 7.56 -1.36 5.67
CA SER A 108 7.60 -1.01 7.08
C SER A 108 8.77 -0.08 7.44
N THR A 109 9.72 0.15 6.54
CA THR A 109 10.87 1.04 6.82
C THR A 109 10.56 2.53 6.59
N PRO A 110 10.80 3.41 7.58
CA PRO A 110 10.60 4.86 7.44
C PRO A 110 11.34 5.48 6.25
N ALA A 111 12.55 5.01 5.94
CA ALA A 111 13.31 5.44 4.78
C ALA A 111 12.55 5.24 3.46
N VAL A 112 11.95 4.05 3.25
CA VAL A 112 11.15 3.76 2.05
C VAL A 112 9.90 4.62 2.00
N ALA A 113 9.24 4.83 3.14
CA ALA A 113 8.06 5.69 3.23
C ALA A 113 8.37 7.14 2.84
N TYR A 114 9.51 7.66 3.28
CA TYR A 114 9.97 9.01 2.93
C TYR A 114 10.14 9.18 1.42
N PHE A 115 10.78 8.21 0.74
CA PHE A 115 10.93 8.26 -0.72
C PHE A 115 9.59 8.13 -1.45
N LEU A 116 8.70 7.27 -0.97
CA LEU A 116 7.36 7.13 -1.54
C LEU A 116 6.52 8.39 -1.36
N TYR A 117 6.65 9.12 -0.25
CA TYR A 117 5.94 10.39 -0.03
C TYR A 117 6.47 11.51 -0.93
N ARG A 118 7.77 11.52 -1.21
CA ARG A 118 8.42 12.54 -2.05
C ARG A 118 8.16 12.36 -3.54
N ALA A 119 7.56 11.25 -3.98
CA ALA A 119 7.36 11.05 -5.41
C ALA A 119 6.41 12.16 -5.94
N PRO A 120 6.76 12.83 -7.05
CA PRO A 120 6.07 14.05 -7.51
C PRO A 120 4.59 13.91 -7.85
N LEU A 121 4.02 12.70 -7.75
CA LEU A 121 2.64 12.42 -8.12
C LEU A 121 1.63 12.72 -6.98
N VAL A 122 2.11 13.11 -5.77
CA VAL A 122 1.26 13.47 -4.61
C VAL A 122 1.50 14.92 -4.18
N THR A 123 1.20 15.86 -5.06
CA THR A 123 0.88 17.24 -4.66
C THR A 123 -0.61 17.54 -4.79
N SER A 124 -1.46 16.51 -4.87
CA SER A 124 -2.91 16.64 -4.70
C SER A 124 -3.28 16.47 -3.22
N THR A 125 -2.97 17.48 -2.42
CA THR A 125 -3.61 17.66 -1.12
C THR A 125 -5.12 17.77 -1.37
N PRO A 126 -5.97 16.87 -0.84
CA PRO A 126 -7.37 17.21 -0.71
C PRO A 126 -7.44 18.42 0.23
N SER A 127 -8.04 19.52 -0.22
CA SER A 127 -8.44 20.64 0.62
C SER A 127 -9.52 20.19 1.60
N GLY A 128 -9.15 19.32 2.54
CA GLY A 128 -9.88 19.10 3.77
C GLY A 128 -9.40 20.15 4.75
N THR A 129 -10.33 21.01 5.15
CA THR A 129 -10.20 22.04 6.19
C THR A 129 -9.12 21.70 7.21
N LEU A 130 -8.04 22.47 7.21
CA LEU A 130 -7.06 22.51 8.29
C LEU A 130 -7.78 22.99 9.55
N VAL A 131 -8.40 22.08 10.28
CA VAL A 131 -8.64 22.29 11.70
C VAL A 131 -7.27 22.16 12.34
N ALA A 132 -6.65 23.31 12.60
CA ALA A 132 -5.51 23.44 13.46
C ALA A 132 -5.92 22.96 14.86
N LEU A 133 -5.79 21.66 15.09
CA LEU A 133 -5.52 21.18 16.43
C LEU A 133 -4.02 21.40 16.61
N GLY A 134 -3.67 22.44 17.37
CA GLY A 134 -2.29 22.72 17.74
C GLY A 134 -1.63 21.41 18.15
N GLN A 135 -0.55 21.06 17.45
CA GLN A 135 0.29 19.94 17.82
C GLN A 135 0.91 20.33 19.16
N GLN A 136 0.23 19.94 20.24
CA GLN A 136 0.84 19.91 21.55
C GLN A 136 2.11 19.09 21.35
N THR A 137 3.26 19.73 21.56
CA THR A 137 4.53 19.05 21.79
C THR A 137 4.37 18.24 23.07
N THR A 138 3.58 17.18 22.99
CA THR A 138 3.52 16.14 23.98
C THR A 138 4.81 15.37 23.74
N ALA A 139 5.87 15.78 24.45
CA ALA A 139 6.89 14.84 24.90
C ALA A 139 6.17 13.53 25.21
N ALA A 140 6.59 12.44 24.57
CA ALA A 140 5.90 11.15 24.62
C ALA A 140 5.45 10.83 26.06
N ASN A 141 4.20 11.17 26.39
CA ASN A 141 3.61 10.80 27.65
C ASN A 141 3.18 9.37 27.41
N ILE A 142 4.08 8.45 27.79
CA ILE A 142 3.79 7.03 27.90
C ILE A 142 2.59 6.95 28.86
N SER A 143 1.40 6.80 28.29
CA SER A 143 0.13 6.72 29.04
C SER A 143 0.00 5.43 29.85
N ASP A 144 1.04 4.57 29.83
CA ASP A 144 1.11 3.34 30.60
C ASP A 144 1.66 3.56 32.03
N VAL A 145 2.06 4.79 32.38
CA VAL A 145 2.29 5.19 33.77
C VAL A 145 1.12 6.05 34.21
N THR A 146 0.01 5.39 34.50
CA THR A 146 -1.15 6.02 35.14
C THR A 146 -0.76 6.38 36.58
N GLY A 147 -0.29 7.62 36.74
CA GLY A 147 -0.11 8.27 38.04
C GLY A 147 1.15 7.83 38.79
N ASP A 148 2.23 8.57 38.63
CA ASP A 148 2.77 9.31 39.77
C ASP A 148 3.68 10.45 39.27
N GLY A 149 3.46 11.64 39.80
CA GLY A 149 4.21 12.83 39.44
C GLY A 149 5.54 12.87 40.17
N ILE A 150 6.54 12.11 39.71
CA ILE A 150 7.89 12.17 40.27
C ILE A 150 8.91 12.17 39.12
N LEU A 151 9.54 13.34 38.92
CA LEU A 151 10.75 13.64 38.13
C LEU A 151 10.56 14.04 36.65
N SER A 152 10.46 15.35 36.44
CA SER A 152 11.05 16.05 35.28
C SER A 152 12.57 15.86 35.26
N TYR A 153 13.04 14.65 34.97
CA TYR A 153 14.42 14.44 34.55
C TYR A 153 14.49 14.72 33.05
N ASN A 154 15.57 15.34 32.59
CA ASN A 154 15.89 15.53 31.18
C ASN A 154 16.15 14.14 30.57
N LEU A 155 15.08 13.37 30.34
CA LEU A 155 15.12 12.03 29.80
C LEU A 155 15.54 12.21 28.35
N ARG A 156 16.83 12.09 28.11
CA ARG A 156 17.41 11.99 26.77
C ARG A 156 17.02 10.63 26.23
N VAL A 157 15.75 10.51 25.82
CA VAL A 157 15.21 9.32 25.20
C VAL A 157 16.11 9.02 24.00
N PRO A 158 16.76 7.86 23.97
CA PRO A 158 17.63 7.50 22.88
C PRO A 158 16.85 7.61 21.55
N PRO A 159 17.46 8.18 20.51
CA PRO A 159 16.73 8.50 19.27
C PRO A 159 16.09 7.27 18.61
N TYR A 160 16.58 6.05 18.88
CA TYR A 160 15.96 4.80 18.40
C TYR A 160 14.61 4.45 19.05
N LEU A 161 14.25 5.03 20.19
CA LEU A 161 12.91 4.87 20.80
C LEU A 161 11.92 5.92 20.29
N LEU A 162 12.42 7.01 19.71
CA LEU A 162 11.64 7.99 18.99
C LEU A 162 11.50 7.49 17.55
N GLN A 163 10.75 6.39 17.36
CA GLN A 163 10.60 5.79 16.04
C GLN A 163 10.07 6.84 15.07
N GLY A 164 10.94 7.25 14.14
CA GLY A 164 10.83 8.53 13.46
C GLY A 164 9.62 8.57 12.53
N ASN A 165 8.84 9.64 12.64
CA ASN A 165 7.88 9.98 11.62
C ASN A 165 8.65 10.22 10.30
N PRO A 166 8.28 9.56 9.18
CA PRO A 166 8.97 9.74 7.90
C PRO A 166 9.06 11.20 7.42
N GLN A 167 8.19 12.07 7.91
CA GLN A 167 8.22 13.51 7.61
C GLN A 167 9.40 14.24 8.25
N ASP A 168 9.87 13.78 9.42
CA ASP A 168 10.99 14.40 10.15
C ASP A 168 12.33 14.14 9.44
N ILE A 169 12.42 13.10 8.60
CA ILE A 169 13.60 12.79 7.78
C ILE A 169 13.95 13.96 6.85
N ARG A 170 12.95 14.75 6.42
CA ARG A 170 13.18 15.91 5.54
C ARG A 170 14.08 16.97 6.18
N THR A 171 13.95 17.18 7.49
CA THR A 171 14.69 18.21 8.24
C THR A 171 15.91 17.63 8.94
N ARG A 172 15.81 16.38 9.40
CA ARG A 172 16.81 15.67 10.21
C ARG A 172 17.87 14.93 9.38
N GLY A 173 17.57 14.61 8.12
CA GLY A 173 18.36 13.69 7.29
C GLY A 173 18.10 12.21 7.62
N LEU A 174 18.54 11.32 6.74
CA LEU A 174 18.43 9.87 6.90
C LEU A 174 19.37 9.34 7.98
N ARG A 175 18.87 8.50 8.87
CA ARG A 175 19.64 7.84 9.92
C ARG A 175 19.43 6.33 9.92
N LEU A 176 20.30 5.58 10.60
CA LEU A 176 20.24 4.11 10.64
C LEU A 176 18.94 3.59 11.27
N GLU A 177 18.42 4.32 12.25
CA GLU A 177 17.13 4.03 12.89
C GLU A 177 15.92 4.15 11.94
N ASP A 178 16.03 4.89 10.84
CA ASP A 178 14.96 4.99 9.82
C ASP A 178 14.87 3.72 8.95
N PHE A 179 15.77 2.76 9.14
CA PHE A 179 15.72 1.42 8.55
C PHE A 179 15.14 0.38 9.50
N VAL A 180 14.74 0.77 10.71
CA VAL A 180 14.06 -0.13 11.65
C VAL A 180 12.57 -0.21 11.26
N PRO A 181 12.04 -1.41 10.97
CA PRO A 181 10.63 -1.59 10.60
C PRO A 181 9.66 -1.10 11.68
N ASN A 182 8.59 -0.41 11.27
CA ASN A 182 7.48 0.07 12.12
C ASN A 182 6.11 -0.28 11.51
N ALA A 183 5.17 -0.76 12.33
CA ALA A 183 3.78 -0.95 11.94
C ALA A 183 3.08 0.36 11.52
N GLU A 184 3.35 1.48 12.18
CA GLU A 184 2.76 2.78 11.80
C GLU A 184 3.23 3.22 10.41
N THR A 185 4.52 3.02 10.13
CA THR A 185 5.10 3.29 8.81
C THR A 185 4.47 2.40 7.75
N LEU A 186 4.26 1.11 8.03
CA LEU A 186 3.58 0.20 7.11
C LEU A 186 2.16 0.69 6.77
N GLN A 187 1.44 1.22 7.75
CA GLN A 187 0.12 1.82 7.51
C GLN A 187 0.23 3.07 6.63
N LEU A 188 1.21 3.94 6.89
CA LEU A 188 1.44 5.15 6.10
C LEU A 188 1.81 4.82 4.64
N THR A 189 2.73 3.87 4.42
CA THR A 189 3.10 3.44 3.07
C THR A 189 1.93 2.81 2.35
N THR A 190 1.13 1.99 3.02
CA THR A 190 -0.08 1.38 2.46
C THR A 190 -1.11 2.43 2.05
N ARG A 191 -1.34 3.45 2.89
CA ARG A 191 -2.28 4.56 2.59
C ARG A 191 -1.79 5.43 1.44
N THR A 192 -0.49 5.72 1.41
CA THR A 192 0.14 6.49 0.32
C THR A 192 0.04 5.71 -0.98
N TRP A 193 0.33 4.42 -0.96
CA TRP A 193 0.18 3.51 -2.09
C TRP A 193 -1.25 3.43 -2.62
N GLU A 194 -2.23 3.30 -1.72
CA GLU A 194 -3.65 3.35 -2.10
C GLU A 194 -4.02 4.67 -2.78
N SER A 195 -3.45 5.79 -2.33
CA SER A 195 -3.68 7.10 -2.95
C SER A 195 -3.14 7.15 -4.38
N TYR A 196 -1.99 6.53 -4.66
CA TYR A 196 -1.48 6.36 -6.03
C TYR A 196 -2.40 5.52 -6.90
N LEU A 197 -2.88 4.39 -6.40
CA LEU A 197 -3.80 3.54 -7.16
C LEU A 197 -5.11 4.27 -7.50
N VAL A 198 -5.62 5.07 -6.56
CA VAL A 198 -6.79 5.92 -6.78
C VAL A 198 -6.49 7.01 -7.81
N GLU A 199 -5.31 7.63 -7.77
CA GLU A 199 -4.96 8.67 -8.75
C GLU A 199 -4.78 8.09 -10.16
N ILE A 200 -4.13 6.93 -10.30
CA ILE A 200 -4.04 6.20 -11.57
C ILE A 200 -5.44 5.89 -12.10
N TYR A 201 -6.32 5.40 -11.23
CA TYR A 201 -7.72 5.14 -11.58
C TYR A 201 -8.45 6.41 -12.05
N ARG A 202 -8.29 7.54 -11.34
CA ARG A 202 -8.85 8.85 -11.74
C ARG A 202 -8.26 9.39 -13.04
N PHE A 203 -6.99 9.10 -13.32
CA PHE A 203 -6.32 9.53 -14.54
C PHE A 203 -6.80 8.74 -15.77
N LEU A 204 -7.04 7.44 -15.58
CA LEU A 204 -7.51 6.51 -16.61
C LEU A 204 -8.97 6.72 -17.00
N ARG A 205 -9.84 7.09 -16.04
CA ARG A 205 -11.24 7.42 -16.36
C ARG A 205 -11.31 8.65 -17.28
N VAL A 206 -12.23 8.61 -18.23
CA VAL A 206 -12.54 9.76 -19.08
C VAL A 206 -13.19 10.81 -18.18
N GLN A 207 -12.49 11.90 -17.88
CA GLN A 207 -13.15 13.12 -17.41
C GLN A 207 -13.98 13.64 -18.58
N ARG A 208 -15.29 13.46 -18.50
CA ARG A 208 -16.23 14.33 -19.23
C ARG A 208 -16.47 15.57 -18.38
#